data_AF-A0A957HXJ8-F1
#
_entry.id   AF-A0A957HXJ8-F1
#
_cell.length_a   1.000
_cell.length_b   1.000
_cell.length_c   1.000
_cell.angle_alpha   90.00
_cell.angle_beta   90.00
_cell.angle_gamma   90.00
#
_symmetry.space_group_name_H-M   'P 1'
#
loop_
_entity.id
_entity.type
_entity.pdbx_description
1 polymer ?
#
loop_
_entity_poly.entity_id
_entity_poly.type
_entity_poly.pdbx_seq_one_letter_code
_entity_poly.pdbx_strand_id
1 'polypeptide(L)'
;MAVSKKGRRKVNYKGREYLWYVQEATQKLPDESGFVEPVKERYLRIFDTKKQFIIAYRIPEPRDAFALLKIEGIQFPRQPGARQLEMPRWKHDSKRYPTADFVRRLIDWCMTPTNE
;
A
#
# COMPACT_ATOMS: atom_id res chain seq x y z
N MET A 1 -1.67 -27.09 7.56
CA MET A 1 -2.73 -26.13 7.98
C MET A 1 -2.41 -24.76 7.40
N ALA A 2 -3.10 -24.33 6.35
CA ALA A 2 -2.86 -23.04 5.72
C ALA A 2 -3.52 -21.94 6.57
N VAL A 3 -2.72 -21.14 7.27
CA VAL A 3 -3.22 -19.98 8.01
C VAL A 3 -3.84 -19.03 6.99
N SER A 4 -5.17 -18.95 6.96
CA SER A 4 -5.87 -17.94 6.18
C SER A 4 -5.40 -16.59 6.71
N LYS A 5 -4.58 -15.87 5.92
CA LYS A 5 -4.14 -14.52 6.31
C LYS A 5 -5.39 -13.65 6.43
N LYS A 6 -5.84 -13.39 7.67
CA LYS A 6 -7.05 -12.64 8.02
C LYS A 6 -7.17 -11.38 7.16
N GLY A 7 -8.35 -11.15 6.58
CA GLY A 7 -8.69 -9.86 5.96
C GLY A 7 -8.29 -9.66 4.51
N ARG A 8 -7.84 -10.70 3.79
CA ARG A 8 -7.66 -10.61 2.33
C ARG A 8 -8.98 -10.41 1.61
N ARG A 9 -9.05 -9.35 0.82
CA ARG A 9 -10.17 -8.99 -0.03
C ARG A 9 -9.75 -9.07 -1.49
N LYS A 10 -10.71 -9.37 -2.35
CA LYS A 10 -10.52 -9.40 -3.80
C LYS A 10 -11.09 -8.12 -4.41
N VAL A 11 -10.47 -7.67 -5.48
CA VAL A 11 -11.01 -6.60 -6.32
C VAL A 11 -10.70 -6.91 -7.77
N ASN A 12 -11.70 -6.77 -8.63
CA ASN A 12 -11.50 -6.81 -10.07
C ASN A 12 -11.28 -5.39 -10.58
N TYR A 13 -10.26 -5.22 -11.44
CA TYR A 13 -9.93 -3.97 -12.12
C TYR A 13 -9.48 -4.28 -13.56
N LYS A 14 -10.17 -3.69 -14.55
CA LYS A 14 -9.93 -3.89 -16.00
C LYS A 14 -9.76 -5.36 -16.40
N GLY A 15 -10.62 -6.25 -15.87
CA GLY A 15 -10.60 -7.69 -16.16
C GLY A 15 -9.47 -8.49 -15.48
N ARG A 16 -8.64 -7.83 -14.66
CA ARG A 16 -7.60 -8.48 -13.85
C ARG A 16 -8.05 -8.57 -12.38
N GLU A 17 -7.76 -9.69 -11.75
CA GLU A 17 -8.04 -9.91 -10.33
C GLU A 17 -6.84 -9.53 -9.47
N TYR A 18 -7.11 -8.69 -8.47
CA TYR A 18 -6.15 -8.27 -7.46
C TYR A 18 -6.61 -8.69 -6.07
N LEU A 19 -5.65 -9.04 -5.25
CA LEU A 19 -5.82 -9.35 -3.84
C LEU A 19 -5.22 -8.22 -3.02
N TRP A 20 -5.93 -7.81 -1.98
CA TRP A 20 -5.45 -6.76 -1.10
C TRP A 20 -5.78 -7.04 0.35
N TYR A 21 -4.95 -6.53 1.25
CA TYR A 21 -5.15 -6.62 2.69
C TYR A 21 -4.40 -5.50 3.40
N VAL A 22 -4.87 -5.14 4.60
CA VAL A 22 -4.14 -4.23 5.48
C VAL A 22 -3.23 -5.07 6.37
N GLN A 23 -1.95 -4.73 6.38
CA GLN A 23 -0.94 -5.26 7.27
C GLN A 23 -0.61 -4.20 8.30
N GLU A 24 -0.79 -4.51 9.57
CA GLU A 24 -0.33 -3.66 10.67
C GLU A 24 1.09 -4.10 11.02
N ALA A 25 2.03 -3.16 11.05
CA ALA A 25 3.41 -3.37 11.43
C ALA A 25 3.72 -2.46 12.62
N THR A 26 4.06 -3.08 13.75
CA THR A 26 4.57 -2.34 14.89
C THR A 26 6.08 -2.26 14.75
N GLN A 27 6.60 -1.12 14.31
CA GLN A 27 8.04 -0.93 14.25
C GLN A 27 8.53 -0.55 15.66
N LYS A 28 9.26 -1.46 16.29
CA LYS A 28 10.07 -1.15 17.47
C LYS A 28 11.40 -0.61 16.95
N LEU A 29 11.57 0.72 16.97
CA LEU A 29 12.87 1.32 16.71
C LEU A 29 13.75 1.05 17.94
N PRO A 30 14.93 0.43 17.79
CA PRO A 30 15.90 0.37 18.87
C PRO A 30 16.61 1.72 18.94
N ASP A 31 16.61 2.40 20.09
CA ASP A 31 17.83 3.05 20.58
C ASP A 31 17.79 3.47 22.06
N GLU A 32 18.98 3.68 22.58
CA GLU A 32 19.49 3.59 23.96
C GLU A 32 18.94 4.56 25.01
N SER A 33 17.79 5.20 24.83
CA SER A 33 17.30 6.17 25.83
C SER A 33 15.78 6.29 25.87
N GLY A 34 15.18 5.67 26.89
CA GLY A 34 13.95 6.11 27.55
C GLY A 34 12.70 6.26 26.67
N PHE A 35 11.85 5.23 26.69
CA PHE A 35 10.42 5.27 26.31
C PHE A 35 10.08 5.95 24.97
N VAL A 36 10.19 5.20 23.88
CA VAL A 36 9.56 5.57 22.59
C VAL A 36 8.25 4.81 22.44
N GLU A 37 7.15 5.52 22.15
CA GLU A 37 5.87 4.89 21.85
C GLU A 37 5.99 4.04 20.57
N PRO A 38 5.51 2.78 20.57
CA PRO A 38 5.56 1.94 19.39
C PRO A 38 4.73 2.56 18.26
N VAL A 39 5.39 2.94 17.16
CA VAL A 39 4.70 3.48 15.98
C VAL A 39 3.98 2.32 15.28
N LYS A 40 2.65 2.40 15.26
CA LYS A 40 1.78 1.43 14.59
C LYS A 40 1.59 1.86 13.14
N GLU A 41 2.48 1.39 12.28
CA GLU A 41 2.35 1.63 10.84
C GLU A 41 1.34 0.66 10.23
N ARG A 42 0.57 1.16 9.26
CA ARG A 42 -0.40 0.33 8.53
C ARG A 42 -0.12 0.40 7.05
N TYR A 43 0.01 -0.76 6.44
CA TYR A 43 0.33 -0.92 5.04
C TYR A 43 -0.82 -1.60 4.32
N LEU A 44 -1.43 -0.92 3.35
CA LEU A 44 -2.31 -1.54 2.38
C LEU A 44 -1.46 -2.25 1.33
N ARG A 45 -1.42 -3.58 1.36
CA ARG A 45 -0.74 -4.39 0.36
C ARG A 45 -1.72 -4.82 -0.71
N ILE A 46 -1.33 -4.63 -1.97
CA ILE A 46 -2.10 -5.02 -3.14
C ILE A 46 -1.17 -5.81 -4.05
N PHE A 47 -1.64 -6.96 -4.51
CA PHE A 47 -0.91 -7.79 -5.44
C PHE A 47 -1.86 -8.51 -6.41
N ASP A 48 -1.42 -8.74 -7.64
CA ASP A 48 -2.19 -9.54 -8.58
C ASP A 48 -1.97 -11.04 -8.35
N THR A 49 -2.78 -11.87 -9.00
CA THR A 49 -2.68 -13.34 -8.88
C THR A 49 -1.36 -13.89 -9.41
N LYS A 50 -0.74 -13.25 -10.40
CA LYS A 50 0.56 -13.65 -10.95
C LYS A 50 1.74 -13.04 -10.17
N LYS A 51 1.48 -12.23 -9.14
CA LYS A 51 2.48 -11.50 -8.35
C LYS A 51 3.45 -10.64 -9.18
N GLN A 52 3.02 -10.22 -10.37
CA GLN A 52 3.78 -9.30 -11.21
C GLN A 52 3.60 -7.85 -10.74
N PHE A 53 2.43 -7.53 -10.20
CA PHE A 53 2.10 -6.27 -9.55
C PHE A 53 2.10 -6.51 -8.04
N ILE A 54 2.98 -5.84 -7.31
CA ILE A 54 3.02 -5.89 -5.85
C ILE A 54 3.35 -4.48 -5.36
N ILE A 55 2.44 -3.92 -4.57
CA ILE A 55 2.63 -2.62 -3.94
C ILE A 55 2.25 -2.68 -2.46
N ALA A 56 2.90 -1.85 -1.66
CA ALA A 56 2.58 -1.61 -0.27
C ALA A 56 2.44 -0.11 -0.03
N TYR A 57 1.21 0.34 0.13
CA TYR A 57 0.88 1.73 0.43
C TYR A 57 0.81 1.93 1.95
N ARG A 58 1.72 2.74 2.50
CA ARG A 58 1.66 3.18 3.90
C ARG A 58 0.48 4.14 4.04
N ILE A 59 -0.50 3.75 4.84
CA ILE A 59 -1.64 4.58 5.18
C ILE A 59 -1.10 5.76 5.99
N PRO A 60 -1.18 7.00 5.48
CA PRO A 60 -0.61 8.16 6.16
C PRO A 60 -1.36 8.47 7.44
N GLU A 61 -0.61 8.87 8.46
CA GLU A 61 -1.14 9.43 9.69
C GLU A 61 -1.46 10.92 9.50
N PRO A 62 -2.28 11.53 10.38
CA PRO A 62 -2.65 12.95 10.25
C PRO A 62 -1.46 13.90 10.12
N ARG A 63 -0.32 13.55 10.72
CA ARG A 63 0.92 14.34 10.74
C ARG A 63 1.84 14.09 9.52
N ASP A 64 1.58 13.07 8.71
CA ASP A 64 2.38 12.83 7.51
C ASP A 64 2.06 13.88 6.42
N ALA A 65 3.11 14.41 5.79
CA ALA A 65 2.99 15.36 4.68
C ALA A 65 2.62 14.66 3.35
N PHE A 66 3.06 13.41 3.18
CA PHE A 66 2.86 12.60 1.99
C PHE A 66 2.55 11.14 2.38
N ALA A 67 1.99 10.38 1.44
CA ALA A 67 1.84 8.94 1.59
C ALA A 67 3.01 8.22 0.92
N LEU A 68 3.46 7.11 1.51
CA LEU A 68 4.55 6.32 0.93
C LEU A 68 4.01 5.10 0.21
N LEU A 69 4.38 4.93 -1.05
CA LEU A 69 4.10 3.74 -1.84
C LEU A 69 5.40 2.97 -2.07
N LYS A 70 5.50 1.77 -1.52
CA LYS A 70 6.58 0.83 -1.83
C LYS A 70 6.14 -0.07 -2.97
N ILE A 71 7.03 -0.26 -3.95
CA ILE A 71 6.78 -1.06 -5.14
C ILE A 71 7.73 -2.26 -5.06
N GLU A 72 7.15 -3.45 -5.02
CA GLU A 72 7.88 -4.72 -4.97
C GLU A 72 7.67 -5.55 -6.24
N GLY A 73 6.68 -5.19 -7.06
CA GLY A 73 6.37 -5.85 -8.33
C GLY A 73 7.14 -5.27 -9.51
N ILE A 74 7.25 -6.07 -10.56
CA ILE A 74 7.90 -5.70 -11.83
C ILE A 74 6.96 -4.86 -12.72
N GLN A 75 5.64 -5.07 -12.59
CA GLN A 75 4.64 -4.29 -13.32
C GLN A 75 4.31 -3.01 -12.55
N PHE A 76 5.10 -1.98 -12.80
CA PHE A 76 4.80 -0.61 -12.37
C PHE A 76 5.11 0.36 -13.51
N PRO A 77 4.20 0.52 -14.48
CA PRO A 77 4.46 1.31 -15.68
C PRO A 77 4.58 2.82 -15.39
N ARG A 78 4.04 3.30 -14.26
CA ARG A 78 4.09 4.72 -13.92
C ARG A 78 5.50 5.26 -13.72
N GLN A 79 6.34 4.52 -13.01
CA GLN A 79 7.77 4.82 -12.85
C GLN A 79 8.57 3.52 -12.86
N PRO A 80 8.96 3.02 -14.04
CA PRO A 80 9.68 1.76 -14.14
C PRO A 80 10.98 1.81 -13.34
N GLY A 81 11.20 0.81 -12.48
CA GLY A 81 12.39 0.71 -11.62
C GLY A 81 12.30 1.43 -10.27
N ALA A 82 11.25 2.21 -10.02
CA ALA A 82 11.03 2.82 -8.71
C ALA A 82 10.77 1.74 -7.64
N ARG A 83 11.48 1.83 -6.52
CA ARG A 83 11.28 0.95 -5.35
C ARG A 83 10.36 1.58 -4.31
N GLN A 84 10.35 2.90 -4.26
CA GLN A 84 9.54 3.70 -3.35
C GLN A 84 9.18 5.01 -4.02
N LEU A 85 7.96 5.48 -3.77
CA LEU A 85 7.42 6.70 -4.35
C LEU A 85 6.63 7.47 -3.29
N GLU A 86 6.81 8.79 -3.29
CA GLU A 86 6.02 9.71 -2.46
C GLU A 86 4.76 10.13 -3.21
N MET A 87 3.61 9.76 -2.67
CA MET A 87 2.31 10.08 -3.22
C MET A 87 1.72 11.29 -2.50
N PRO A 88 1.06 12.20 -3.22
CA PRO A 88 0.27 13.25 -2.59
C PRO A 88 -0.88 12.62 -1.79
N ARG A 89 -1.22 13.24 -0.66
CA ARG A 89 -2.33 12.78 0.18
C ARG A 89 -3.66 12.87 -0.55
N TRP A 90 -4.46 11.82 -0.46
CA TRP A 90 -5.80 11.79 -1.03
C TRP A 90 -6.83 12.07 0.06
N LYS A 91 -7.93 12.79 -0.23
CA LYS A 91 -8.97 13.17 0.76
C LYS A 91 -9.55 12.02 1.62
N HIS A 92 -9.31 10.76 1.26
CA HIS A 92 -9.79 9.57 1.97
C HIS A 92 -8.68 8.55 2.31
N ASP A 93 -7.41 8.94 2.19
CA ASP A 93 -6.26 8.09 2.50
C ASP A 93 -6.10 7.77 3.99
N SER A 94 -6.63 8.64 4.85
CA SER A 94 -6.48 8.58 6.30
C SER A 94 -7.54 7.70 6.98
N LYS A 95 -8.46 7.11 6.20
CA LYS A 95 -9.51 6.24 6.75
C LYS A 95 -8.89 4.98 7.34
N ARG A 96 -9.42 4.56 8.50
CA ARG A 96 -8.94 3.37 9.22
C ARG A 96 -8.97 2.09 8.37
N TYR A 97 -9.93 2.00 7.46
CA TYR A 97 -10.07 0.89 6.53
C TYR A 97 -10.18 1.42 5.10
N PRO A 98 -9.24 1.06 4.20
CA PRO A 98 -9.36 1.39 2.80
C PRO A 98 -10.56 0.67 2.17
N THR A 99 -11.22 1.33 1.23
CA THR A 99 -12.36 0.78 0.48
C THR A 99 -11.90 0.14 -0.82
N ALA A 100 -12.74 -0.72 -1.41
CA ALA A 100 -12.45 -1.29 -2.73
C ALA A 100 -12.31 -0.20 -3.82
N ASP A 101 -13.05 0.91 -3.71
CA ASP A 101 -12.92 2.06 -4.62
C ASP A 101 -11.53 2.70 -4.53
N PHE A 102 -11.04 2.95 -3.30
CA PHE A 102 -9.69 3.47 -3.09
C PHE A 102 -8.63 2.54 -3.67
N VAL A 103 -8.77 1.23 -3.45
CA VAL A 103 -7.85 0.22 -4.01
C VAL A 103 -7.86 0.27 -5.55
N ARG A 104 -9.03 0.38 -6.18
CA ARG A 104 -9.13 0.53 -7.64
C ARG A 104 -8.45 1.79 -8.14
N ARG A 105 -8.65 2.94 -7.48
CA ARG A 105 -7.98 4.20 -7.82
C ARG A 105 -6.46 4.09 -7.66
N LEU A 106 -6.00 3.41 -6.61
CA LEU A 106 -4.57 3.21 -6.38
C LEU A 106 -3.96 2.32 -7.47
N ILE A 107 -4.62 1.21 -7.83
CA ILE A 107 -4.19 0.36 -8.95
C ILE A 107 -4.18 1.15 -10.25
N ASP A 108 -5.25 1.91 -10.54
CA ASP A 108 -5.35 2.75 -11.73
C ASP A 108 -4.21 3.76 -11.81
N TRP A 109 -3.92 4.44 -10.70
CA TRP A 109 -2.82 5.38 -10.61
C TRP A 109 -1.47 4.70 -10.86
N CYS A 110 -1.22 3.52 -10.28
CA CYS A 110 0.01 2.77 -10.48
C CYS A 110 0.20 2.25 -11.93
N MET A 111 -0.92 1.94 -12.59
CA MET A 111 -0.93 1.37 -13.94
C MET A 111 -0.99 2.42 -15.05
N THR A 112 -1.33 3.67 -14.71
CA THR A 112 -1.37 4.79 -15.67
C THR A 112 0.01 5.42 -15.75
N PRO A 113 0.70 5.37 -16.91
CA PRO A 113 1.95 6.08 -17.09
C PRO A 113 1.74 7.59 -16.88
N THR A 114 2.70 8.25 -16.26
CA THR A 114 2.71 9.71 -16.25
C THR A 114 3.07 10.12 -17.69
N ASN A 115 2.06 10.35 -18.53
CA ASN A 115 2.27 11.05 -19.80
C ASN A 115 2.64 12.49 -19.43
N GLU A 116 3.94 12.75 -19.35
CA GLU A 116 4.48 14.09 -19.63
C GLU A 116 4.58 14.30 -21.13
#